data_AF-A0A524CBX6-F1
#
_entry.id   AF-A0A524CBX6-F1
#
_cell.length_a   1.000
_cell.length_b   1.000
_cell.length_c   1.000
_cell.angle_alpha   90.00
_cell.angle_beta   90.00
_cell.angle_gamma   90.00
#
_symmetry.space_group_name_H-M   'P 1'
#
loop_
_entity.id
_entity.type
_entity.pdbx_description
1 polymer ?
#
loop_
_entity_poly.entity_id
_entity_poly.type
_entity_poly.pdbx_seq_one_letter_code
_entity_poly.pdbx_strand_id
1 'polypeptide(L)'
;HFSHQFMSEVLVDLLIIQKQIHPEILAVVDGTVCGDGAGPRTMIPRIKNYILAGYDQVAVDAVVAKMMGFEPLKLPAIKMAHDEGLGCGDVDQIEIIGQDVSNINWHFKVKRSLVIWGDQMVRKGPLQFIYPLFKNDIFFLGPTMASKIYHDMIWYPIVGKKRIKEFNKTKWGKLFQSYPEH
;
A
#
# COMPACT_ATOMS: atom_id res chain seq x y z
N HIS A 1 11.19 12.94 3.08
CA HIS A 1 11.40 11.84 4.07
C HIS A 1 10.74 12.09 5.44
N PHE A 2 10.42 13.35 5.81
CA PHE A 2 9.58 13.67 6.99
C PHE A 2 8.10 13.31 6.81
N SER A 3 7.61 13.29 5.57
CA SER A 3 6.21 13.00 5.20
C SER A 3 5.71 11.61 5.63
N HIS A 4 6.61 10.66 5.92
CA HIS A 4 6.22 9.33 6.39
C HIS A 4 5.69 9.33 7.84
N GLN A 5 5.96 10.38 8.62
CA GLN A 5 5.46 10.49 9.99
C GLN A 5 3.98 10.86 10.02
N PHE A 6 3.55 11.76 9.11
CA PHE A 6 2.21 12.34 9.01
C PHE A 6 1.51 11.94 7.71
N MET A 7 1.72 10.70 7.27
CA MET A 7 1.28 10.28 5.94
C MET A 7 -0.24 10.32 5.79
N SER A 8 -0.99 10.01 6.84
CA SER A 8 -2.45 9.97 6.76
C SER A 8 -3.03 11.37 6.72
N GLU A 9 -2.48 12.27 7.52
CA GLU A 9 -2.80 13.69 7.58
C GLU A 9 -2.55 14.35 6.23
N VAL A 10 -1.36 14.12 5.65
CA VAL A 10 -1.02 14.65 4.32
C VAL A 10 -1.94 14.11 3.22
N LEU A 11 -2.35 12.84 3.29
CA LEU A 11 -3.31 12.28 2.32
C LEU A 11 -4.67 12.95 2.42
N VAL A 12 -5.15 13.20 3.64
CA VAL A 12 -6.43 13.89 3.87
C VAL A 12 -6.36 15.35 3.41
N ASP A 13 -5.27 16.06 3.71
CA ASP A 13 -5.05 17.44 3.22
C ASP A 13 -5.12 17.50 1.68
N LEU A 14 -4.49 16.54 1.00
CA LEU A 14 -4.53 16.45 -0.47
C LEU A 14 -5.95 16.15 -0.97
N LEU A 15 -6.71 15.30 -0.28
CA LEU A 15 -8.11 15.02 -0.62
C LEU A 15 -8.99 16.26 -0.48
N ILE A 16 -8.79 17.06 0.57
CA ILE A 16 -9.50 18.33 0.78
C ILE A 16 -9.25 19.28 -0.40
N ILE A 17 -7.97 19.52 -0.72
CA ILE A 17 -7.60 20.40 -1.83
C ILE A 17 -8.17 19.87 -3.15
N GLN A 18 -8.06 18.57 -3.40
CA GLN A 18 -8.59 17.95 -4.61
C GLN A 18 -10.10 18.15 -4.73
N LYS A 19 -10.88 17.98 -3.66
CA LYS A 19 -12.33 18.20 -3.68
C LYS A 19 -12.72 19.65 -3.92
N GLN A 20 -11.91 20.60 -3.44
CA GLN A 20 -12.14 22.03 -3.67
C GLN A 20 -11.89 22.43 -5.13
N ILE A 21 -10.86 21.87 -5.77
CA ILE A 21 -10.46 22.27 -7.13
C ILE A 21 -11.18 21.42 -8.20
N HIS A 22 -11.39 20.13 -7.93
CA HIS A 22 -11.95 19.16 -8.86
C HIS A 22 -12.97 18.25 -8.15
N PRO A 23 -14.21 18.71 -7.91
CA PRO A 23 -15.18 17.96 -7.09
C PRO A 23 -15.62 16.60 -7.69
N GLU A 24 -15.49 16.41 -9.01
CA GLU A 24 -16.04 15.25 -9.72
C GLU A 24 -14.94 14.34 -10.31
N ILE A 25 -14.02 13.87 -9.46
CA ILE A 25 -13.00 12.88 -9.88
C ILE A 25 -13.55 11.46 -9.73
N LEU A 26 -13.45 10.68 -10.81
CA LEU A 26 -13.64 9.23 -10.77
C LEU A 26 -12.35 8.56 -10.29
N ALA A 27 -12.40 7.91 -9.14
CA ALA A 27 -11.33 7.05 -8.65
C ALA A 27 -11.47 5.65 -9.26
N VAL A 28 -10.37 5.08 -9.73
CA VAL A 28 -10.32 3.71 -10.26
C VAL A 28 -9.16 2.97 -9.63
N VAL A 29 -9.44 1.79 -9.06
CA VAL A 29 -8.45 0.91 -8.45
C VAL A 29 -8.34 -0.37 -9.27
N ASP A 30 -7.13 -0.65 -9.75
CA ASP A 30 -6.77 -1.91 -10.38
C ASP A 30 -6.43 -2.96 -9.31
N GLY A 31 -7.33 -3.91 -9.11
CA GLY A 31 -7.18 -5.09 -8.28
C GLY A 31 -6.94 -6.37 -9.08
N THR A 32 -6.38 -6.29 -10.29
CA THR A 32 -6.04 -7.48 -11.09
C THR A 32 -4.97 -8.32 -10.40
N VAL A 33 -3.90 -7.65 -9.93
CA VAL A 33 -2.80 -8.23 -9.16
C VAL A 33 -2.61 -7.43 -7.87
N CYS A 34 -2.87 -8.05 -6.73
CA CYS A 34 -2.71 -7.42 -5.43
C CYS A 34 -1.44 -7.90 -4.70
N GLY A 35 -0.85 -7.04 -3.87
CA GLY A 35 0.31 -7.36 -3.04
C GLY A 35 -0.09 -7.80 -1.63
N ASP A 36 0.19 -9.06 -1.27
CA ASP A 36 0.05 -9.60 0.09
C ASP A 36 1.43 -9.66 0.80
N GLY A 37 1.48 -9.61 2.12
CA GLY A 37 2.75 -9.73 2.87
C GLY A 37 3.54 -8.42 3.01
N ALA A 38 4.85 -8.51 2.83
CA ALA A 38 5.77 -7.40 3.07
C ALA A 38 6.01 -6.57 1.81
N GLY A 39 4.99 -5.83 1.38
CA GLY A 39 5.12 -4.86 0.29
C GLY A 39 6.00 -3.65 0.64
N PRO A 40 6.34 -2.81 -0.36
CA PRO A 40 6.04 -2.99 -1.78
C PRO A 40 7.03 -3.95 -2.47
N ARG A 41 8.28 -4.06 -1.99
CA ARG A 41 9.33 -4.85 -2.66
C ARG A 41 9.25 -6.35 -2.42
N THR A 42 8.83 -6.77 -1.23
CA THR A 42 8.88 -8.18 -0.81
C THR A 42 7.49 -8.80 -0.67
N MET A 43 6.52 -8.30 -1.44
CA MET A 43 5.15 -8.78 -1.47
C MET A 43 5.03 -10.17 -2.13
N ILE A 44 3.89 -10.80 -1.91
CA ILE A 44 3.43 -12.02 -2.54
C ILE A 44 2.31 -11.58 -3.49
N PRO A 45 2.52 -11.63 -4.81
CA PRO A 45 1.48 -11.25 -5.75
C PRO A 45 0.31 -12.24 -5.67
N ARG A 46 -0.91 -11.72 -5.62
CA ARG A 46 -2.16 -12.47 -5.58
C ARG A 46 -3.05 -12.01 -6.74
N ILE A 47 -3.45 -12.94 -7.59
CA ILE A 47 -4.38 -12.63 -8.68
C ILE A 47 -5.79 -12.55 -8.12
N LYS A 48 -6.47 -11.41 -8.31
CA LYS A 48 -7.83 -11.19 -7.82
C LYS A 48 -8.81 -10.81 -8.93
N ASN A 49 -8.35 -10.12 -9.98
CA ASN A 49 -9.15 -9.74 -11.15
C ASN A 49 -10.34 -8.82 -10.83
N TYR A 50 -10.15 -7.86 -9.91
CA TYR A 50 -11.16 -6.85 -9.62
C TYR A 50 -10.73 -5.51 -10.20
N ILE A 51 -11.72 -4.73 -10.63
CA ILE A 51 -11.57 -3.29 -10.86
C ILE A 51 -12.66 -2.64 -10.03
N LEU A 52 -12.29 -1.66 -9.22
CA LEU A 52 -13.23 -0.87 -8.46
C LEU A 52 -13.20 0.55 -8.99
N ALA A 53 -14.35 1.19 -9.05
CA ALA A 53 -14.44 2.58 -9.43
C ALA A 53 -15.56 3.27 -8.65
N GLY A 54 -15.36 4.55 -8.35
CA GLY A 54 -16.34 5.35 -7.63
C GLY A 54 -15.95 6.82 -7.59
N TYR A 55 -16.96 7.68 -7.43
CA TYR A 55 -16.77 9.12 -7.29
C TYR A 55 -16.40 9.53 -5.85
N ASP A 56 -16.69 8.69 -4.87
CA ASP A 56 -16.19 8.83 -3.51
C ASP A 56 -14.91 8.01 -3.32
N GLN A 57 -13.77 8.70 -3.30
CA GLN A 57 -12.45 8.10 -3.09
C GLN A 57 -12.34 7.38 -1.73
N VAL A 58 -12.95 7.93 -0.68
CA VAL A 58 -12.91 7.33 0.67
C VAL A 58 -13.70 6.03 0.67
N ALA A 59 -14.85 6.01 0.00
CA ALA A 59 -15.67 4.81 -0.17
C ALA A 59 -14.93 3.71 -0.95
N VAL A 60 -14.26 4.08 -2.06
CA VAL A 60 -13.45 3.13 -2.84
C VAL A 60 -12.34 2.54 -1.97
N ASP A 61 -11.59 3.36 -1.25
CA ASP A 61 -10.52 2.89 -0.35
C ASP A 61 -11.07 2.01 0.79
N ALA A 62 -12.24 2.34 1.33
CA ALA A 62 -12.89 1.56 2.38
C ALA A 62 -13.31 0.16 1.89
N VAL A 63 -13.91 0.07 0.70
CA VAL A 63 -14.27 -1.21 0.08
C VAL A 63 -13.02 -2.03 -0.23
N VAL A 64 -11.98 -1.43 -0.81
CA VAL A 64 -10.70 -2.11 -1.08
C VAL A 64 -10.08 -2.64 0.22
N ALA A 65 -10.03 -1.81 1.28
CA ALA A 65 -9.50 -2.20 2.57
C ALA A 65 -10.26 -3.39 3.17
N LYS A 66 -11.61 -3.36 3.12
CA LYS A 66 -12.47 -4.46 3.57
C LYS A 66 -12.20 -5.73 2.79
N MET A 67 -12.13 -5.67 1.46
CA MET A 67 -11.84 -6.81 0.58
C MET A 67 -10.46 -7.42 0.87
N MET A 68 -9.46 -6.58 1.15
CA MET A 68 -8.12 -7.05 1.57
C MET A 68 -8.13 -7.70 2.96
N GLY A 69 -9.18 -7.48 3.77
CA GLY A 69 -9.35 -8.05 5.09
C GLY A 69 -9.01 -7.11 6.24
N PHE A 70 -8.90 -5.80 5.98
CA PHE A 70 -8.74 -4.78 7.00
C PHE A 70 -10.10 -4.25 7.46
N GLU A 71 -10.09 -3.61 8.61
CA GLU A 71 -11.24 -2.85 9.11
C GLU A 71 -11.06 -1.39 8.69
N PRO A 72 -11.88 -0.85 7.77
CA PRO A 72 -11.63 0.45 7.14
C PRO A 72 -11.48 1.60 8.15
N LEU A 73 -12.37 1.69 9.13
CA LEU A 73 -12.34 2.73 10.17
C LEU A 73 -11.21 2.56 11.20
N LYS A 74 -10.42 1.47 11.14
CA LYS A 74 -9.16 1.35 11.88
C LYS A 74 -7.95 1.90 11.10
N LEU A 75 -8.11 2.21 9.82
CA LEU A 75 -7.07 2.82 9.00
C LEU A 75 -7.12 4.35 9.18
N PRO A 76 -6.05 5.01 9.65
CA PRO A 76 -6.12 6.41 10.05
C PRO A 76 -6.57 7.37 8.94
N ALA A 77 -6.11 7.17 7.70
CA ALA A 77 -6.49 8.02 6.57
C ALA A 77 -7.99 7.93 6.24
N ILE A 78 -8.54 6.71 6.18
CA ILE A 78 -9.97 6.48 5.91
C ILE A 78 -10.81 7.01 7.05
N LYS A 79 -10.44 6.72 8.30
CA LYS A 79 -11.15 7.21 9.47
C LYS A 79 -11.19 8.73 9.51
N MET A 80 -10.05 9.38 9.33
CA MET A 80 -9.96 10.85 9.37
C MET A 80 -10.78 11.48 8.25
N ALA A 81 -10.67 10.97 7.01
CA ALA A 81 -11.47 11.47 5.90
C ALA A 81 -12.98 11.28 6.11
N HIS A 82 -13.38 10.17 6.74
CA HIS A 82 -14.77 9.91 7.11
C HIS A 82 -15.27 10.87 8.20
N ASP A 83 -14.51 11.03 9.28
CA ASP A 83 -14.86 11.90 10.41
C ASP A 83 -14.96 13.38 9.96
N GLU A 84 -14.12 13.80 9.01
CA GLU A 84 -14.14 15.15 8.38
C GLU A 84 -15.24 15.32 7.32
N GLY A 85 -16.04 14.28 7.05
CA GLY A 85 -17.14 14.34 6.07
C GLY A 85 -16.68 14.44 4.61
N LEU A 86 -15.43 14.07 4.31
CA LEU A 86 -14.89 14.10 2.95
C LEU A 86 -15.39 12.94 2.09
N GLY A 87 -15.86 11.86 2.72
CA GLY A 87 -16.44 10.70 2.06
C GLY A 87 -16.86 9.63 3.06
N CYS A 88 -17.36 8.50 2.58
CA CYS A 88 -17.88 7.45 3.44
C CYS A 88 -16.84 6.35 3.69
N GLY A 89 -16.38 6.19 4.94
CA GLY A 89 -15.48 5.11 5.35
C GLY A 89 -16.22 3.88 5.91
N ASP A 90 -17.53 3.99 6.15
CA ASP A 90 -18.37 2.91 6.66
C ASP A 90 -18.97 2.13 5.50
N VAL A 91 -18.51 0.88 5.31
CA VAL A 91 -18.89 0.06 4.16
C VAL A 91 -20.38 -0.30 4.16
N ASP A 92 -21.01 -0.36 5.32
CA ASP A 92 -22.44 -0.68 5.42
C ASP A 92 -23.33 0.47 4.89
N GLN A 93 -22.76 1.66 4.71
CA GLN A 93 -23.44 2.84 4.14
C GLN A 93 -23.08 3.08 2.66
N ILE A 94 -22.20 2.26 2.08
CA ILE A 94 -21.75 2.41 0.69
C ILE A 94 -22.66 1.59 -0.23
N GLU A 95 -23.24 2.23 -1.24
CA GLU A 95 -23.94 1.52 -2.31
C GLU A 95 -22.92 0.89 -3.28
N ILE A 96 -23.00 -0.44 -3.42
CA ILE A 96 -22.13 -1.19 -4.32
C ILE A 96 -22.93 -1.56 -5.57
N ILE A 97 -22.58 -0.96 -6.69
CA ILE A 97 -23.16 -1.27 -7.99
C ILE A 97 -22.32 -2.35 -8.67
N GLY A 98 -22.96 -3.43 -9.10
CA GLY A 98 -22.32 -4.53 -9.82
C GLY A 98 -22.16 -5.79 -8.97
N GLN A 99 -20.95 -6.35 -8.93
CA GLN A 99 -20.71 -7.59 -8.18
C GLN A 99 -20.77 -7.32 -6.67
N ASP A 100 -21.55 -8.14 -5.95
CA ASP A 100 -21.56 -8.11 -4.50
C ASP A 100 -20.20 -8.54 -3.92
N VAL A 101 -19.64 -7.69 -3.06
CA VAL A 101 -18.36 -7.88 -2.39
C VAL A 101 -18.51 -8.02 -0.87
N SER A 102 -19.73 -8.06 -0.34
CA SER A 102 -20.01 -8.10 1.11
C SER A 102 -19.34 -9.30 1.81
N ASN A 103 -19.28 -10.43 1.11
CA ASN A 103 -18.68 -11.68 1.61
C ASN A 103 -17.19 -11.83 1.24
N ILE A 104 -16.58 -10.81 0.64
CA ILE A 104 -15.17 -10.87 0.23
C ILE A 104 -14.27 -10.42 1.37
N ASN A 105 -13.42 -11.34 1.82
CA ASN A 105 -12.29 -11.04 2.69
C ASN A 105 -11.10 -11.92 2.30
N TRP A 106 -10.05 -11.31 1.78
CA TRP A 106 -8.87 -12.05 1.31
C TRP A 106 -7.87 -12.37 2.42
N HIS A 107 -8.09 -11.87 3.64
CA HIS A 107 -7.24 -12.07 4.80
C HIS A 107 -5.75 -11.80 4.51
N PHE A 108 -5.47 -10.72 3.77
CA PHE A 108 -4.10 -10.31 3.51
C PHE A 108 -3.39 -9.95 4.81
N LYS A 109 -2.09 -10.20 4.84
CA LYS A 109 -1.27 -9.99 6.04
C LYS A 109 -0.25 -8.93 5.76
N VAL A 110 -0.26 -7.85 6.54
CA VAL A 110 0.83 -6.88 6.53
C VAL A 110 2.00 -7.46 7.30
N LYS A 111 3.15 -7.60 6.64
CA LYS A 111 4.41 -7.95 7.30
C LYS A 111 5.41 -6.82 7.09
N ARG A 112 6.20 -6.52 8.11
CA ARG A 112 7.33 -5.60 7.97
C ARG A 112 8.57 -6.41 7.60
N SER A 113 9.33 -5.95 6.61
CA SER A 113 10.67 -6.50 6.39
C SER A 113 11.58 -6.10 7.56
N LEU A 114 12.68 -6.83 7.77
CA LEU A 114 13.64 -6.52 8.84
C LEU A 114 14.18 -5.08 8.72
N VAL A 115 14.39 -4.61 7.49
CA VAL A 115 14.84 -3.25 7.21
C VAL A 115 13.79 -2.21 7.64
N ILE A 116 12.51 -2.43 7.30
CA ILE A 116 11.41 -1.52 7.67
C ILE A 116 11.20 -1.53 9.19
N TRP A 117 11.29 -2.70 9.82
CA TRP A 117 11.20 -2.80 11.28
C TRP A 117 12.33 -2.03 11.97
N GLY A 118 13.57 -2.17 11.49
CA GLY A 118 14.73 -1.44 12.01
C GLY A 118 14.59 0.08 11.86
N ASP A 119 14.20 0.56 10.68
CA ASP A 119 13.94 1.99 10.43
C ASP A 119 12.85 2.55 11.38
N GLN A 120 11.78 1.79 11.62
CA GLN A 120 10.73 2.22 12.55
C GLN A 120 11.20 2.27 14.01
N MET A 121 12.06 1.36 14.44
CA MET A 121 12.63 1.40 15.79
C MET A 121 13.49 2.64 16.01
N VAL A 122 14.21 3.09 14.97
CA VAL A 122 15.00 4.32 14.99
C VAL A 122 14.11 5.58 14.96
N ARG A 123 12.95 5.53 14.29
CA ARG A 123 12.10 6.73 14.13
C ARG A 123 11.06 6.92 15.22
N LYS A 124 10.45 5.83 15.67
CA LYS A 124 9.28 5.83 16.57
C LYS A 124 9.47 4.93 17.79
N GLY A 125 10.61 4.26 17.91
CA GLY A 125 10.87 3.24 18.93
C GLY A 125 12.01 3.61 19.88
N PRO A 126 12.52 2.65 20.66
CA PRO A 126 13.52 2.89 21.70
C PRO A 126 14.89 3.31 21.15
N LEU A 127 15.12 3.15 19.84
CA LEU A 127 16.35 3.57 19.17
C LEU A 127 16.25 5.02 18.64
N GLN A 128 15.31 5.83 19.12
CA GLN A 128 15.17 7.22 18.68
C GLN A 128 16.38 8.10 19.00
N PHE A 129 17.17 7.74 20.01
CA PHE A 129 18.40 8.47 20.38
C PHE A 129 19.48 8.46 19.28
N ILE A 130 19.46 7.48 18.35
CA ILE A 130 20.38 7.46 17.20
C ILE A 130 19.82 8.21 15.97
N TYR A 131 18.57 8.66 16.00
CA TYR A 131 17.97 9.45 14.91
C TYR A 131 18.80 10.69 14.50
N PRO A 132 19.42 11.46 15.41
CA PRO A 132 20.24 12.62 15.04
C PRO A 132 21.45 12.28 14.17
N LEU A 133 22.01 11.07 14.28
CA LEU A 133 23.14 10.62 13.46
C LEU A 133 22.73 10.42 11.99
N PHE A 134 21.49 9.96 11.74
CA PHE A 134 20.96 9.73 10.39
C PHE A 134 20.60 11.01 9.62
N LYS A 135 20.74 12.19 10.23
CA LYS A 135 20.60 13.48 9.53
C LYS A 135 21.82 13.84 8.68
N ASN A 136 22.97 13.22 8.93
CA ASN A 136 24.20 13.41 8.15
C ASN A 136 24.24 12.43 6.97
N ASP A 137 24.52 12.92 5.76
CA ASP A 137 24.52 12.14 4.51
C ASP A 137 25.40 10.88 4.58
N ILE A 138 26.55 10.98 5.25
CA ILE A 138 27.51 9.87 5.42
C ILE A 138 26.90 8.72 6.23
N PHE A 139 26.15 9.03 7.29
CA PHE A 139 25.52 8.03 8.15
C PHE A 139 24.24 7.46 7.54
N PHE A 140 23.61 8.17 6.61
CA PHE A 140 22.47 7.68 5.83
C PHE A 140 22.91 6.70 4.71
N LEU A 141 24.17 6.76 4.28
CA LEU A 141 24.75 5.86 3.26
C LEU A 141 24.80 4.38 3.71
N GLY A 142 25.05 4.14 5.00
CA GLY A 142 25.14 2.79 5.56
C GLY A 142 23.82 2.00 5.49
N PRO A 143 22.71 2.50 6.05
CA PRO A 143 21.40 1.83 5.97
C PRO A 143 20.88 1.67 4.55
N THR A 144 21.15 2.64 3.67
CA THR A 144 20.73 2.55 2.26
C THR A 144 21.51 1.47 1.52
N MET A 145 22.83 1.37 1.70
CA MET A 145 23.64 0.25 1.20
C MET A 145 23.20 -1.09 1.80
N ALA A 146 22.98 -1.17 3.11
CA ALA A 146 22.53 -2.40 3.77
C ALA A 146 21.16 -2.86 3.26
N SER A 147 20.23 -1.94 3.07
CA SER A 147 18.92 -2.19 2.45
C SER A 147 19.08 -2.72 1.02
N LYS A 148 19.94 -2.07 0.21
CA LYS A 148 20.24 -2.51 -1.16
C LYS A 148 20.83 -3.91 -1.20
N ILE A 149 21.83 -4.21 -0.35
CA ILE A 149 22.44 -5.54 -0.25
C ILE A 149 21.38 -6.57 0.17
N TYR A 150 20.57 -6.28 1.19
CA TYR A 150 19.52 -7.19 1.63
C TYR A 150 18.50 -7.47 0.52
N HIS A 151 18.01 -6.44 -0.16
CA HIS A 151 17.00 -6.61 -1.20
C HIS A 151 17.57 -7.24 -2.48
N ASP A 152 18.70 -6.75 -2.98
CA ASP A 152 19.24 -7.11 -4.30
C ASP A 152 20.11 -8.38 -4.24
N MET A 153 20.91 -8.56 -3.18
CA MET A 153 21.86 -9.68 -3.10
C MET A 153 21.34 -10.87 -2.31
N ILE A 154 20.41 -10.67 -1.36
CA ILE A 154 19.92 -11.75 -0.50
C ILE A 154 18.48 -12.11 -0.85
N TRP A 155 17.55 -11.17 -0.74
CA TRP A 155 16.13 -11.47 -0.91
C TRP A 155 15.79 -11.80 -2.37
N TYR A 156 16.27 -11.00 -3.33
CA TYR A 156 15.95 -11.20 -4.73
C TYR A 156 16.43 -12.56 -5.27
N PRO A 157 17.68 -13.01 -5.04
CA PRO A 157 18.14 -14.30 -5.57
C PRO A 157 17.45 -15.50 -4.90
N ILE A 158 17.17 -15.41 -3.60
CA ILE A 158 16.66 -16.54 -2.79
C ILE A 158 15.13 -16.67 -2.89
N VAL A 159 14.42 -15.54 -2.76
CA VAL A 159 12.95 -15.51 -2.65
C VAL A 159 12.32 -14.82 -3.86
N GLY A 160 12.87 -13.69 -4.28
CA GLY A 160 12.31 -12.86 -5.36
C GLY A 160 12.21 -13.60 -6.68
N LYS A 161 13.31 -14.22 -7.15
CA LYS A 161 13.35 -15.00 -8.40
C LYS A 161 12.30 -16.11 -8.43
N LYS A 162 12.13 -16.84 -7.33
CA LYS A 162 11.11 -17.88 -7.21
C LYS A 162 9.70 -17.29 -7.35
N ARG A 163 9.41 -16.21 -6.64
CA ARG A 163 8.08 -15.54 -6.70
C ARG A 163 7.78 -14.96 -8.08
N ILE A 164 8.76 -14.34 -8.73
CA ILE A 164 8.61 -13.82 -10.09
C ILE A 164 8.35 -14.97 -11.06
N LYS A 165 9.11 -16.07 -10.97
CA LYS A 165 8.90 -17.25 -11.81
C LYS A 165 7.50 -17.85 -11.61
N GLU A 166 7.00 -17.90 -10.39
CA GLU A 166 5.62 -18.35 -10.13
C GLU A 166 4.57 -17.36 -10.66
N PHE A 167 4.78 -16.05 -10.48
CA PHE A 167 3.89 -15.03 -11.03
C PHE A 167 3.82 -15.08 -12.56
N ASN A 168 4.95 -15.27 -13.25
CA ASN A 168 5.03 -15.36 -14.70
C ASN A 168 4.25 -16.56 -15.28
N LYS A 169 3.90 -17.57 -14.48
CA LYS A 169 3.02 -18.66 -14.92
C LYS A 169 1.55 -18.25 -14.99
N THR A 170 1.15 -17.18 -14.28
CA THR A 170 -0.24 -16.70 -14.26
C THR A 170 -0.63 -16.02 -15.58
N LYS A 171 -1.94 -15.79 -15.79
CA LYS A 171 -2.43 -15.07 -16.98
C LYS A 171 -1.81 -13.68 -17.10
N TRP A 172 -1.78 -12.92 -16.00
CA TRP A 172 -1.18 -11.59 -15.95
C TRP A 172 0.34 -11.60 -16.13
N GLY A 173 1.02 -12.59 -15.54
CA GLY A 173 2.46 -12.75 -15.74
C GLY A 173 2.83 -13.05 -17.20
N LYS A 174 2.08 -13.91 -17.88
CA LYS A 174 2.26 -14.19 -19.31
C LYS A 174 1.96 -12.97 -20.18
N LEU A 175 0.88 -12.23 -19.86
CA LEU A 175 0.55 -10.99 -20.56
C LEU A 175 1.67 -9.95 -20.39
N PHE A 176 2.19 -9.80 -19.17
CA PHE A 176 3.30 -8.88 -18.89
C PHE A 176 4.55 -9.22 -19.72
N GLN A 177 4.88 -10.50 -19.87
CA GLN A 177 5.99 -10.96 -20.71
C GLN A 177 5.77 -10.76 -22.22
N SER A 178 4.52 -10.54 -22.66
CA SER A 178 4.23 -10.28 -24.07
C SER A 178 4.46 -8.83 -24.49
N TYR A 179 4.60 -7.91 -23.52
CA TYR A 179 4.91 -6.52 -23.82
C TYR A 179 6.37 -6.35 -24.27
N PRO A 180 6.64 -5.45 -25.24
CA PRO A 180 7.99 -5.18 -25.69
C PRO A 180 8.84 -4.58 -24.55
N GLU A 181 10.09 -5.01 -24.45
CA GLU A 181 11.08 -4.32 -23.60
C GLU A 181 11.40 -2.97 -24.24
N HIS A 182 11.14 -1.88 -23.52
CA HIS A 182 11.50 -0.52 -23.90
C HIS A 182 12.94 -0.19 -23.53
#